data_AF-A0A9W9BX59-F1
#
_entry.id   AF-A0A9W9BX59-F1
#
_cell.length_a   1.000
_cell.length_b   1.000
_cell.length_c   1.000
_cell.angle_alpha   90.00
_cell.angle_beta   90.00
_cell.angle_gamma   90.00
#
_symmetry.space_group_name_H-M   'P 1'
#
loop_
_entity.id
_entity.type
_entity.pdbx_description
1 polymer ?
#
loop_
_entity_poly.entity_id
_entity_poly.type
_entity_poly.pdbx_seq_one_letter_code
_entity_poly.pdbx_strand_id
1 'polypeptide(L)'
;MAPPPTSLYTLSFALALLVTLLVGASLRLLAILPTARSQTSQLRVRPNTARILVVLGSGGHTHEMLALLRDLDTQKYTHRTYTVSSGDAFSAQRAAAFEAALADKAAAAQRGAQQAPVVAIPAAKEVVPQIALNGRARANTAGREERPYCVGPEHYSIATIPRARRIHQPLYTTPFSALKTLVVAFKLLLSTPKSAAAPSSELPDLIVTNGPATAVIIVLAAFVLRFFDVRGAESRGLCRTVYVESFARVKTLSLSGKLLVRVVDRFLVQWRELEGYGGRAEYGGILVG
;
A
#
# COMPACT_ATOMS: atom_id res chain seq x y z
N MET A 1 39.50 29.33 34.65
CA MET A 1 38.37 29.09 35.58
C MET A 1 37.69 27.80 35.10
N ALA A 2 37.83 26.70 35.84
CA ALA A 2 37.25 25.41 35.43
C ALA A 2 35.71 25.47 35.58
N PRO A 3 34.94 24.86 34.67
CA PRO A 3 33.48 24.86 34.76
C PRO A 3 33.03 24.15 36.04
N PRO A 4 31.92 24.59 36.69
CA PRO A 4 31.46 24.01 37.95
C PRO A 4 31.09 22.53 37.75
N PRO A 5 31.34 21.64 38.74
CA PRO A 5 31.16 20.19 38.60
C PRO A 5 29.74 19.80 38.18
N THR A 6 28.72 20.59 38.52
CA THR A 6 27.33 20.40 38.09
C THR A 6 27.16 20.43 36.56
N SER A 7 27.94 21.25 35.86
CA SER A 7 27.89 21.37 34.39
C SER A 7 28.47 20.14 33.66
N LEU A 8 29.40 19.42 34.29
CA LEU A 8 29.96 18.18 33.75
C LEU A 8 28.94 17.03 33.84
N TYR A 9 28.18 16.96 34.93
CA TYR A 9 27.12 15.96 35.10
C TYR A 9 25.93 16.20 34.16
N THR A 10 25.52 17.46 33.96
CA THR A 10 24.43 17.79 33.01
C THR A 10 24.83 17.48 31.57
N LEU A 11 26.07 17.76 31.18
CA LEU A 11 26.58 17.43 29.85
C LEU A 11 26.69 15.91 29.64
N SER A 12 27.23 15.17 30.63
CA SER A 12 27.32 13.71 30.59
C SER A 12 25.94 13.06 30.48
N PHE A 13 24.97 13.51 31.27
CA PHE A 13 23.59 13.04 31.19
C PHE A 13 22.95 13.32 29.83
N ALA A 14 23.11 14.53 29.30
CA ALA A 14 22.58 14.90 27.98
C ALA A 14 23.19 14.05 26.86
N LEU A 15 24.49 13.78 26.93
CA LEU A 15 25.19 12.92 25.96
C LEU A 15 24.70 11.47 26.05
N ALA A 16 24.58 10.92 27.27
CA ALA A 16 24.07 9.57 27.48
C ALA A 16 22.62 9.41 26.96
N LEU A 17 21.77 10.41 27.20
CA LEU A 17 20.41 10.44 26.67
C LEU A 17 20.42 10.49 25.14
N LEU A 18 21.24 11.36 24.54
CA LEU A 18 21.36 11.46 23.08
C LEU A 18 21.81 10.13 22.46
N VAL A 19 22.84 9.49 23.02
CA VAL A 19 23.33 8.20 22.54
C VAL A 19 22.26 7.13 22.66
N THR A 20 21.53 7.08 23.79
CA THR A 20 20.44 6.11 23.99
C THR A 20 19.31 6.32 22.98
N LEU A 21 18.92 7.58 22.72
CA LEU A 21 17.92 7.91 21.71
C LEU A 21 18.40 7.55 20.30
N LEU A 22 19.66 7.80 19.96
CA LEU A 22 20.24 7.44 18.66
C LEU A 22 20.27 5.92 18.48
N VAL A 23 20.72 5.15 19.47
CA VAL A 23 20.72 3.68 19.43
C VAL A 23 19.30 3.16 19.28
N GLY A 24 18.36 3.65 20.09
CA GLY A 24 16.94 3.28 20.00
C GLY A 24 16.34 3.59 18.62
N ALA A 25 16.64 4.77 18.07
CA ALA A 25 16.20 5.17 16.73
C ALA A 25 16.83 4.31 15.63
N SER A 26 18.12 3.97 15.74
CA SER A 26 18.80 3.07 14.81
C SER A 26 18.22 1.65 14.84
N LEU A 27 17.99 1.08 16.02
CA LEU A 27 17.35 -0.23 16.16
C LEU A 27 15.93 -0.23 15.59
N ARG A 28 15.16 0.84 15.84
CA ARG A 28 13.81 1.01 15.28
C ARG A 28 13.84 1.13 13.75
N LEU A 29 14.78 1.90 13.21
CA LEU A 29 15.00 2.05 11.77
C LEU A 29 15.32 0.71 11.12
N LEU A 30 16.24 -0.06 11.71
CA LEU A 30 16.62 -1.39 11.22
C LEU A 30 15.47 -2.40 11.30
N ALA A 31 14.61 -2.30 12.33
CA ALA A 31 13.46 -3.19 12.48
C ALA A 31 12.34 -2.92 11.45
N ILE A 32 12.20 -1.68 10.99
CA ILE A 32 11.14 -1.29 10.03
C ILE A 32 11.61 -1.45 8.59
N LEU A 33 12.89 -1.18 8.34
CA LEU A 33 13.45 -1.34 7.01
C LEU A 33 13.32 -2.82 6.59
N PRO A 34 12.72 -3.09 5.43
CA PRO A 34 12.47 -4.47 5.04
C PRO A 34 13.80 -5.18 4.79
N THR A 35 14.04 -6.26 5.52
CA THR A 35 15.21 -7.11 5.31
C THR A 35 15.09 -7.79 3.94
N ALA A 36 16.23 -7.95 3.23
CA ALA A 36 16.30 -8.42 1.83
C ALA A 36 15.61 -9.78 1.54
N ARG A 37 15.20 -10.52 2.57
CA ARG A 37 14.37 -11.73 2.48
C ARG A 37 12.95 -11.46 2.98
N SER A 38 12.16 -10.68 2.24
CA SER A 38 10.71 -10.80 2.35
C SER A 38 10.22 -11.81 1.31
N GLN A 39 10.68 -13.07 1.41
CA GLN A 39 9.93 -14.16 0.81
C GLN A 39 8.60 -14.22 1.53
N THR A 40 7.55 -13.78 0.84
CA THR A 40 6.15 -14.20 1.06
C THR A 40 5.82 -14.48 2.52
N SER A 41 5.60 -13.43 3.31
CA SER A 41 4.75 -13.56 4.51
C SER A 41 3.31 -13.83 4.04
N GLN A 42 3.07 -15.06 3.59
CA GLN A 42 1.75 -15.65 3.35
C GLN A 42 1.07 -16.07 4.66
N LEU A 43 1.59 -15.71 5.84
CA LEU A 43 1.05 -16.14 7.13
C LEU A 43 0.79 -14.97 8.09
N ARG A 44 0.04 -13.98 7.62
CA ARG A 44 -0.78 -13.18 8.54
C ARG A 44 -2.19 -13.19 7.97
N VAL A 45 -3.12 -13.81 8.72
CA VAL A 45 -4.55 -13.80 8.44
C VAL A 45 -4.91 -12.34 8.16
N ARG A 46 -5.09 -12.02 6.88
CA ARG A 46 -5.34 -10.64 6.48
C ARG A 46 -6.71 -10.26 7.03
N PRO A 47 -6.91 -8.99 7.47
CA PRO A 47 -8.24 -8.53 7.80
C PRO A 47 -9.17 -8.83 6.62
N ASN A 48 -10.42 -9.19 6.93
CA ASN A 48 -11.41 -9.57 5.92
C ASN A 48 -11.69 -8.48 4.88
N THR A 49 -11.28 -7.26 5.19
CA THR A 49 -11.44 -6.05 4.40
C THR A 49 -10.12 -5.26 4.47
N ALA A 50 -9.64 -4.74 3.34
CA ALA A 50 -8.40 -3.96 3.27
C ALA A 50 -8.62 -2.64 2.56
N ARG A 51 -8.08 -1.56 3.12
CA ARG A 51 -8.03 -0.24 2.50
C ARG A 51 -6.75 -0.07 1.70
N ILE A 52 -6.88 0.31 0.44
CA ILE A 52 -5.74 0.59 -0.44
C ILE A 52 -5.71 2.07 -0.81
N LEU A 53 -4.52 2.65 -0.77
CA LEU A 53 -4.23 3.98 -1.29
C LEU A 53 -3.39 3.86 -2.55
N VAL A 54 -3.92 4.37 -3.65
CA VAL A 54 -3.32 4.29 -4.98
C VAL A 54 -2.81 5.66 -5.36
N VAL A 55 -1.51 5.79 -5.57
CA VAL A 55 -0.91 7.04 -6.00
C VAL A 55 -0.89 7.09 -7.52
N LEU A 56 -1.70 7.96 -8.10
CA LEU A 56 -1.73 8.21 -9.53
C LEU A 56 -0.66 9.25 -9.88
N GLY A 57 0.25 8.87 -10.78
CA GLY A 57 1.12 9.83 -11.46
C GLY A 57 0.33 10.74 -12.40
N SER A 58 1.02 11.55 -13.20
CA SER A 58 0.39 12.31 -14.29
C SER A 58 0.68 11.67 -15.65
N GLY A 59 -0.31 11.61 -16.54
CA GLY A 59 -0.15 11.12 -17.91
C GLY A 59 0.01 9.60 -17.99
N GLY A 60 1.13 9.14 -18.57
CA GLY A 60 1.40 7.71 -18.80
C GLY A 60 1.42 6.87 -17.52
N HIS A 61 1.95 7.42 -16.42
CA HIS A 61 1.98 6.73 -15.12
C HIS A 61 0.58 6.39 -14.60
N THR A 62 -0.41 7.27 -14.80
CA THR A 62 -1.81 7.00 -14.44
C THR A 62 -2.33 5.79 -15.19
N HIS A 63 -2.05 5.71 -16.49
CA HIS A 63 -2.50 4.60 -17.32
C HIS A 63 -1.86 3.29 -16.88
N GLU A 64 -0.54 3.30 -16.66
CA GLU A 64 0.18 2.15 -16.11
C GLU A 64 -0.47 1.70 -14.80
N MET A 65 -0.71 2.61 -13.85
CA MET A 65 -1.26 2.27 -12.54
C MET A 65 -2.67 1.66 -12.63
N LEU A 66 -3.54 2.23 -13.48
CA LEU A 66 -4.89 1.69 -13.64
C LEU A 66 -4.88 0.33 -14.37
N ALA A 67 -3.95 0.12 -15.30
CA ALA A 67 -3.74 -1.19 -15.93
C ALA A 67 -3.28 -2.25 -14.91
N LEU A 68 -2.33 -1.88 -14.03
CA LEU A 68 -1.88 -2.75 -12.91
C LEU A 68 -3.03 -3.20 -12.02
N LEU A 69 -4.06 -2.36 -11.86
CA LEU A 69 -5.19 -2.57 -10.97
C LEU A 69 -6.41 -3.18 -11.68
N ARG A 70 -6.36 -3.48 -12.98
CA ARG A 70 -7.55 -3.87 -13.77
C ARG A 70 -8.29 -5.11 -13.22
N ASP A 71 -7.54 -5.99 -12.56
CA ASP A 71 -7.99 -7.27 -11.98
C ASP A 71 -7.96 -7.21 -10.44
N LEU A 72 -8.06 -6.01 -9.86
CA LEU A 72 -8.17 -5.81 -8.42
C LEU A 72 -9.46 -6.42 -7.90
N ASP A 73 -9.33 -7.32 -6.92
CA ASP A 73 -10.46 -7.94 -6.23
C ASP A 73 -11.17 -6.94 -5.28
N THR A 74 -12.37 -6.51 -5.67
CA THR A 74 -13.18 -5.55 -4.90
C THR A 74 -13.88 -6.16 -3.69
N GLN A 75 -13.90 -7.49 -3.53
CA GLN A 75 -14.40 -8.14 -2.30
C GLN A 75 -13.36 -8.04 -1.17
N LYS A 76 -12.07 -8.02 -1.52
CA LYS A 76 -10.96 -7.91 -0.57
C LYS A 76 -10.60 -6.46 -0.27
N TYR A 77 -10.48 -5.64 -1.32
CA TYR A 77 -10.07 -4.25 -1.19
C TYR A 77 -11.29 -3.34 -1.11
N THR A 78 -11.92 -3.27 0.05
CA THR A 78 -13.26 -2.68 0.22
C THR A 78 -13.30 -1.16 0.11
N HIS A 79 -12.18 -0.49 0.31
CA HIS A 79 -12.07 0.94 0.10
C HIS A 79 -10.80 1.34 -0.63
N ARG A 80 -10.94 2.14 -1.69
CA ARG A 80 -9.84 2.55 -2.58
C ARG A 80 -9.73 4.08 -2.59
N THR A 81 -8.62 4.60 -2.09
CA THR A 81 -8.33 6.04 -2.13
C THR A 81 -7.35 6.33 -3.27
N TYR A 82 -7.78 7.07 -4.29
CA TYR A 82 -6.93 7.51 -5.39
C TYR A 82 -6.35 8.89 -5.12
N THR A 83 -5.03 9.00 -5.11
CA THR A 83 -4.36 10.29 -4.92
C THR A 83 -3.99 10.88 -6.28
N VAL A 84 -4.46 12.07 -6.57
CA VAL A 84 -4.19 12.78 -7.82
C VAL A 84 -3.36 14.03 -7.57
N SER A 85 -2.43 14.33 -8.46
CA SER A 85 -1.62 15.55 -8.35
C SER A 85 -2.46 16.81 -8.61
N SER A 86 -2.16 17.89 -7.89
CA SER A 86 -2.79 19.20 -8.11
C SER A 86 -2.66 19.64 -9.57
N GLY A 87 -3.79 20.00 -10.19
CA GLY A 87 -3.86 20.40 -11.60
C GLY A 87 -3.93 19.23 -12.60
N ASP A 88 -4.13 18.00 -12.14
CA ASP A 88 -4.30 16.82 -12.99
C ASP A 88 -5.76 16.29 -12.93
N ALA A 89 -6.67 17.04 -13.52
CA ALA A 89 -8.08 16.67 -13.60
C ALA A 89 -8.32 15.40 -14.43
N PHE A 90 -7.45 15.15 -15.40
CA PHE A 90 -7.55 13.99 -16.28
C PHE A 90 -7.32 12.68 -15.52
N SER A 91 -6.33 12.63 -14.63
CA SER A 91 -6.12 11.46 -13.77
C SER A 91 -7.29 11.22 -12.83
N ALA A 92 -7.95 12.27 -12.33
CA ALA A 92 -9.15 12.13 -11.50
C ALA A 92 -10.33 11.55 -12.29
N GLN A 93 -10.56 12.03 -13.51
CA GLN A 93 -11.60 11.49 -14.40
C GLN A 93 -11.34 10.02 -14.75
N ARG A 94 -10.08 9.65 -15.04
CA ARG A 94 -9.71 8.27 -15.30
C ARG A 94 -9.92 7.35 -14.09
N ALA A 95 -9.65 7.83 -12.88
CA ALA A 95 -9.93 7.08 -11.66
C ALA A 95 -11.44 6.83 -11.48
N ALA A 96 -12.28 7.84 -11.73
CA ALA A 96 -13.73 7.69 -11.67
C ALA A 96 -14.26 6.72 -12.74
N ALA A 97 -13.78 6.84 -13.98
CA ALA A 97 -14.13 5.92 -15.06
C ALA A 97 -13.68 4.48 -14.77
N PHE A 98 -12.52 4.31 -14.14
CA PHE A 98 -12.01 3.01 -13.72
C PHE A 98 -12.91 2.35 -12.66
N GLU A 99 -13.37 3.10 -11.65
CA GLU A 99 -14.32 2.59 -10.64
C GLU A 99 -15.68 2.25 -11.25
N ALA A 100 -16.16 3.03 -12.23
CA ALA A 100 -17.37 2.68 -12.98
C ALA A 100 -17.21 1.35 -13.72
N ALA A 101 -16.06 1.14 -14.39
CA ALA A 101 -15.76 -0.12 -15.06
C ALA A 101 -15.67 -1.32 -14.08
N LEU A 102 -15.14 -1.11 -12.87
CA LEU A 102 -15.16 -2.14 -11.82
C LEU A 102 -16.58 -2.47 -11.36
N ALA A 103 -17.45 -1.46 -11.23
CA ALA A 103 -18.85 -1.67 -10.89
C ALA A 103 -19.59 -2.47 -11.98
N ASP A 104 -19.36 -2.15 -13.26
CA ASP A 104 -19.93 -2.88 -14.39
C ASP A 104 -19.48 -4.33 -14.42
N LYS A 105 -18.18 -4.59 -14.19
CA LYS A 105 -17.62 -5.95 -14.07
C LYS A 105 -18.26 -6.73 -12.92
N ALA A 106 -18.42 -6.11 -11.75
CA ALA A 106 -19.06 -6.74 -10.59
C ALA A 106 -20.54 -7.08 -10.88
N ALA A 107 -21.28 -6.16 -11.51
CA ALA A 107 -22.67 -6.40 -11.91
C ALA A 107 -22.79 -7.49 -12.99
N ALA A 108 -21.83 -7.60 -13.91
CA ALA A 108 -21.76 -8.69 -14.88
C ALA A 108 -21.48 -10.03 -14.20
N ALA A 109 -20.53 -10.08 -13.26
CA ALA A 109 -20.20 -11.29 -12.50
C ALA A 109 -21.40 -11.80 -11.67
N GLN A 110 -22.12 -10.91 -10.99
CA GLN A 110 -23.34 -11.26 -10.25
C GLN A 110 -24.44 -11.84 -11.15
N ARG A 111 -24.64 -11.27 -12.35
CA ARG A 111 -25.60 -11.80 -13.34
C ARG A 111 -25.19 -13.17 -13.86
N GLY A 112 -23.91 -13.39 -14.13
CA GLY A 112 -23.38 -14.69 -14.57
C GLY A 112 -23.54 -15.78 -13.52
N ALA A 113 -23.35 -15.46 -12.24
CA ALA A 113 -23.56 -16.39 -11.13
C ALA A 113 -25.04 -16.80 -10.97
N GLN A 114 -25.97 -15.87 -11.20
CA GLN A 114 -27.42 -16.15 -11.15
C GLN A 114 -27.93 -16.94 -12.37
N GLN A 115 -27.20 -16.96 -13.49
CA GLN A 115 -27.58 -17.66 -14.72
C GLN A 115 -26.91 -19.04 -14.88
N ALA A 116 -26.01 -19.44 -13.98
CA ALA A 116 -25.46 -20.80 -14.00
C ALA A 116 -26.59 -21.81 -13.77
N PRO A 117 -26.75 -22.84 -14.63
CA PRO A 117 -27.82 -23.83 -14.45
C PRO A 117 -27.63 -24.50 -13.09
N VAL A 118 -28.66 -24.43 -12.25
CA VAL A 118 -28.78 -25.24 -11.05
C VAL A 118 -28.81 -26.69 -11.52
N VAL A 119 -27.64 -27.31 -11.65
CA VAL A 119 -27.54 -28.76 -11.84
C VAL A 119 -28.11 -29.36 -10.58
N ALA A 120 -29.34 -29.86 -10.69
CA ALA A 120 -30.03 -30.57 -9.64
C ALA A 120 -29.10 -31.69 -9.15
N ILE A 121 -28.62 -31.56 -7.91
CA ILE A 121 -27.86 -32.61 -7.25
C ILE A 121 -28.85 -33.76 -7.05
N PRO A 122 -28.66 -34.94 -7.68
CA PRO A 122 -29.49 -36.09 -7.36
C PRO A 122 -29.11 -36.54 -5.94
N ALA A 123 -30.13 -36.78 -5.11
CA ALA A 123 -30.00 -37.22 -3.73
C ALA A 123 -29.07 -38.44 -3.62
N ALA A 124 -27.87 -38.23 -3.08
CA ALA A 124 -26.92 -39.30 -2.82
C ALA A 124 -27.03 -39.74 -1.35
N LYS A 125 -27.49 -40.98 -1.20
CA LYS A 125 -27.51 -41.90 -0.03
C LYS A 125 -26.78 -41.44 1.24
N GLU A 126 -27.50 -41.59 2.36
CA GLU A 126 -26.95 -41.65 3.71
C GLU A 126 -25.80 -42.66 3.79
N VAL A 127 -24.61 -42.16 4.14
CA VAL A 127 -23.45 -42.98 4.52
C VAL A 127 -23.26 -42.83 6.03
N VAL A 128 -23.47 -43.94 6.74
CA VAL A 128 -23.29 -44.09 8.19
C VAL A 128 -21.88 -43.65 8.60
N PRO A 129 -21.70 -42.86 9.69
CA PRO A 129 -20.38 -42.40 10.10
C PRO A 129 -19.61 -43.52 10.80
N GLN A 130 -18.55 -44.03 10.16
CA GLN A 130 -17.54 -44.84 10.83
C GLN A 130 -16.62 -43.92 11.64
N ILE A 131 -16.65 -44.09 12.97
CA ILE A 131 -15.82 -43.38 13.94
C ILE A 131 -14.36 -43.83 13.74
N ALA A 132 -13.55 -42.99 13.09
CA ALA A 132 -12.11 -43.15 13.05
C ALA A 132 -11.47 -42.43 14.24
N LEU A 133 -10.96 -43.23 15.18
CA LEU A 133 -10.19 -42.82 16.34
C LEU A 133 -8.79 -42.34 15.89
N ASN A 134 -8.65 -41.07 15.50
CA ASN A 134 -7.36 -40.37 15.51
C ASN A 134 -7.60 -38.85 15.37
N GLY A 135 -7.37 -38.14 16.49
CA GLY A 135 -7.72 -36.73 16.70
C GLY A 135 -6.89 -35.72 15.89
N ARG A 136 -7.11 -35.66 14.57
CA ARG A 136 -6.79 -34.49 13.74
C ARG A 136 -7.92 -34.25 12.75
N ALA A 137 -9.00 -33.65 13.26
CA ALA A 137 -10.02 -33.06 12.43
C ALA A 137 -9.40 -31.92 11.62
N ARG A 138 -9.13 -32.17 10.32
CA ARG A 138 -9.01 -31.10 9.34
C ARG A 138 -10.40 -30.50 9.21
N ALA A 139 -10.62 -29.36 9.87
CA ALA A 139 -11.76 -28.50 9.61
C ALA A 139 -11.63 -27.98 8.17
N ASN A 140 -12.24 -28.70 7.24
CA ASN A 140 -12.19 -28.38 5.83
C ASN A 140 -13.60 -28.49 5.23
N THR A 141 -14.51 -27.65 5.73
CA THR A 141 -15.81 -27.30 5.11
C THR A 141 -16.49 -26.21 5.96
N ALA A 142 -15.91 -25.01 5.99
CA ALA A 142 -16.68 -23.80 6.28
C ALA A 142 -16.98 -23.16 4.92
N GLY A 143 -18.26 -23.03 4.58
CA GLY A 143 -18.71 -22.45 3.31
C GLY A 143 -18.04 -21.10 3.06
N ARG A 144 -17.48 -20.92 1.86
CA ARG A 144 -17.22 -19.58 1.34
C ARG A 144 -18.57 -18.93 1.09
N GLU A 145 -19.10 -18.22 2.08
CA GLU A 145 -20.06 -17.16 1.79
C GLU A 145 -19.35 -16.20 0.83
N GLU A 146 -19.79 -16.17 -0.43
CA GLU A 146 -19.29 -15.22 -1.41
C GLU A 146 -19.61 -13.80 -0.92
N ARG A 147 -18.58 -13.00 -0.69
CA ARG A 147 -18.74 -11.65 -0.17
C ARG A 147 -19.35 -10.74 -1.23
N PRO A 148 -20.14 -9.73 -0.84
CA PRO A 148 -20.60 -8.75 -1.81
C PRO A 148 -19.41 -7.99 -2.39
N TYR A 149 -19.49 -7.65 -3.68
CA TYR A 149 -18.53 -6.77 -4.33
C TYR A 149 -18.67 -5.35 -3.75
N CYS A 150 -17.58 -4.79 -3.22
CA CYS A 150 -17.57 -3.44 -2.67
C CYS A 150 -17.27 -2.40 -3.77
N VAL A 151 -18.29 -2.10 -4.57
CA VAL A 151 -18.24 -1.16 -5.71
C VAL A 151 -19.28 -0.06 -5.52
N GLY A 152 -18.98 1.16 -5.95
CA GLY A 152 -19.86 2.32 -5.76
C GLY A 152 -19.17 3.52 -5.11
N PRO A 153 -19.83 4.69 -5.06
CA PRO A 153 -19.26 5.95 -4.57
C PRO A 153 -18.85 5.90 -3.09
N GLU A 154 -19.42 5.01 -2.29
CA GLU A 154 -19.07 4.77 -0.89
C GLU A 154 -17.78 3.95 -0.72
N HIS A 155 -17.32 3.27 -1.78
CA HIS A 155 -16.18 2.36 -1.76
C HIS A 155 -14.91 2.94 -2.39
N TYR A 156 -14.96 4.18 -2.88
CA TYR A 156 -13.75 4.89 -3.30
C TYR A 156 -13.76 6.36 -2.91
N SER A 157 -12.58 6.96 -2.91
CA SER A 157 -12.42 8.39 -2.72
C SER A 157 -11.29 8.91 -3.59
N ILE A 158 -11.43 10.13 -4.10
CA ILE A 158 -10.37 10.81 -4.86
C ILE A 158 -9.85 11.96 -4.01
N ALA A 159 -8.56 11.96 -3.74
CA ALA A 159 -7.90 12.97 -2.92
C ALA A 159 -6.83 13.71 -3.72
N THR A 160 -6.82 15.03 -3.61
CA THR A 160 -5.84 15.87 -4.32
C THR A 160 -4.63 16.15 -3.45
N ILE A 161 -3.42 15.93 -3.99
CA ILE A 161 -2.15 16.21 -3.33
C ILE A 161 -1.33 17.22 -4.14
N PRO A 162 -0.71 18.25 -3.52
CA PRO A 162 0.14 19.17 -4.26
C PRO A 162 1.37 18.45 -4.81
N ARG A 163 1.80 18.85 -6.01
CA ARG A 163 3.02 18.30 -6.63
C ARG A 163 4.25 18.62 -5.77
N ALA A 164 5.07 17.59 -5.48
CA ALA A 164 6.30 17.75 -4.69
C ALA A 164 7.31 18.71 -5.36
N ARG A 165 7.32 18.76 -6.70
CA ARG A 165 8.08 19.72 -7.50
C ARG A 165 7.24 20.18 -8.68
N ARG A 166 7.19 21.49 -8.94
CA ARG A 166 6.58 22.06 -10.15
C ARG A 166 7.52 21.94 -11.34
N ILE A 167 6.95 21.96 -12.54
CA ILE A 167 7.74 22.02 -13.78
C ILE A 167 8.47 23.37 -13.80
N HIS A 168 9.74 23.40 -14.18
CA HIS A 168 10.63 24.58 -14.15
C HIS A 168 10.92 25.17 -12.75
N GLN A 169 10.61 24.45 -11.67
CA GLN A 169 10.97 24.89 -10.33
C GLN A 169 12.47 24.73 -10.07
N PRO A 170 13.17 25.75 -9.56
CA PRO A 170 14.58 25.62 -9.22
C PRO A 170 14.78 24.70 -8.00
N LEU A 171 15.89 23.97 -7.97
CA LEU A 171 16.16 22.92 -6.98
C LEU A 171 16.11 23.43 -5.53
N TYR A 172 16.52 24.68 -5.26
CA TYR A 172 16.53 25.24 -3.91
C TYR A 172 15.12 25.53 -3.33
N THR A 173 14.11 25.76 -4.18
CA THR A 173 12.72 25.92 -3.69
C THR A 173 11.98 24.59 -3.56
N THR A 174 12.53 23.52 -4.12
CA THR A 174 11.92 22.17 -4.12
C THR A 174 11.69 21.62 -2.71
N PRO A 175 12.56 21.83 -1.71
CA PRO A 175 12.31 21.39 -0.33
C PRO A 175 11.02 21.97 0.27
N PHE A 176 10.69 23.23 -0.01
CA PHE A 176 9.48 23.85 0.52
C PHE A 176 8.21 23.27 -0.08
N SER A 177 8.19 23.02 -1.40
CA SER A 177 7.06 22.35 -2.05
C SER A 177 6.95 20.89 -1.61
N ALA A 178 8.07 20.19 -1.45
CA ALA A 178 8.11 18.82 -0.95
C ALA A 178 7.59 18.73 0.50
N LEU A 179 7.95 19.67 1.37
CA LEU A 179 7.45 19.75 2.74
C LEU A 179 5.94 20.01 2.78
N LYS A 180 5.43 20.90 1.92
CA LYS A 180 3.99 21.11 1.77
C LYS A 180 3.29 19.81 1.34
N THR A 181 3.85 19.10 0.38
CA THR A 181 3.34 17.77 -0.04
C THR A 181 3.40 16.77 1.10
N LEU A 182 4.45 16.77 1.92
CA LEU A 182 4.60 15.87 3.06
C LEU A 182 3.52 16.11 4.11
N VAL A 183 3.23 17.36 4.47
CA VAL A 183 2.17 17.70 5.42
C VAL A 183 0.80 17.25 4.90
N VAL A 184 0.52 17.45 3.61
CA VAL A 184 -0.73 16.98 3.00
C VAL A 184 -0.78 15.46 2.94
N ALA A 185 0.34 14.79 2.67
CA ALA A 185 0.44 13.33 2.70
C ALA A 185 0.10 12.77 4.09
N PHE A 186 0.58 13.37 5.18
CA PHE A 186 0.18 12.98 6.53
C PHE A 186 -1.32 13.14 6.76
N LYS A 187 -1.90 14.29 6.38
CA LYS A 187 -3.34 14.50 6.49
C LYS A 187 -4.11 13.44 5.71
N LEU A 188 -3.65 13.08 4.52
CA LEU A 188 -4.28 12.08 3.67
C LEU A 188 -4.21 10.67 4.27
N LEU A 189 -3.04 10.26 4.75
CA LEU A 189 -2.83 8.95 5.38
C LEU A 189 -3.62 8.82 6.68
N LEU A 190 -3.70 9.90 7.47
CA LEU A 190 -4.46 9.96 8.72
C LEU A 190 -5.95 10.21 8.52
N SER A 191 -6.39 10.55 7.31
CA SER A 191 -7.81 10.73 6.99
C SER A 191 -8.53 9.39 6.94
N THR A 192 -9.65 9.34 7.65
CA THR A 192 -10.60 8.23 7.61
C THR A 192 -11.65 8.48 6.54
N PRO A 193 -11.89 7.54 5.60
CA PRO A 193 -12.98 7.68 4.66
C PRO A 193 -14.32 7.65 5.40
N LYS A 194 -15.29 8.45 4.93
CA LYS A 194 -16.67 8.45 5.43
C LYS A 194 -17.47 7.27 4.85
N SER A 195 -16.91 6.06 4.88
CA SER A 195 -17.60 4.86 4.36
C SER A 195 -18.17 4.05 5.51
N ALA A 196 -19.47 3.75 5.45
CA ALA A 196 -20.21 3.02 6.49
C ALA A 196 -19.77 1.54 6.63
N ALA A 197 -19.04 1.00 5.64
CA ALA A 197 -18.64 -0.40 5.57
C ALA A 197 -17.17 -0.66 5.95
N ALA A 198 -16.37 0.39 6.18
CA ALA A 198 -14.97 0.25 6.59
C ALA A 198 -14.85 0.47 8.10
N PRO A 199 -14.05 -0.34 8.84
CA PRO A 199 -13.78 -0.08 10.24
C PRO A 199 -13.26 1.35 10.40
N SER A 200 -14.07 2.17 11.04
CA SER A 200 -14.00 3.62 11.07
C SER A 200 -12.89 4.10 12.03
N SER A 201 -11.63 3.89 11.68
CA SER A 201 -10.47 4.57 12.34
C SER A 201 -9.12 4.35 11.65
N GLU A 202 -9.07 3.66 10.51
CA GLU A 202 -7.84 2.96 10.14
C GLU A 202 -7.02 3.67 9.04
N LEU A 203 -5.70 3.69 9.25
CA LEU A 203 -4.72 4.02 8.21
C LEU A 203 -4.87 3.06 7.02
N PRO A 204 -4.44 3.43 5.80
CA PRO A 204 -4.44 2.49 4.69
C PRO A 204 -3.57 1.28 5.00
N ASP A 205 -4.05 0.07 4.70
CA ASP A 205 -3.28 -1.17 4.83
C ASP A 205 -2.14 -1.21 3.82
N LEU A 206 -2.44 -0.77 2.60
CA LEU A 206 -1.56 -0.87 1.44
C LEU A 206 -1.51 0.45 0.68
N ILE A 207 -0.31 0.88 0.33
CA ILE A 207 -0.01 2.04 -0.51
C ILE A 207 0.68 1.51 -1.76
N VAL A 208 0.04 1.67 -2.91
CA VAL A 208 0.59 1.27 -4.21
C VAL A 208 0.91 2.51 -5.02
N THR A 209 2.11 2.56 -5.58
CA THR A 209 2.55 3.72 -6.35
C THR A 209 3.46 3.34 -7.50
N ASN A 210 3.34 4.07 -8.60
CA ASN A 210 4.32 4.10 -9.68
C ASN A 210 4.75 5.56 -9.91
N GLY A 211 6.04 5.80 -10.07
CA GLY A 211 6.51 7.08 -10.62
C GLY A 211 6.83 8.21 -9.62
N PRO A 212 6.37 9.45 -9.90
CA PRO A 212 7.15 10.69 -9.74
C PRO A 212 7.39 11.13 -8.29
N ALA A 213 8.13 12.23 -8.09
CA ALA A 213 8.56 12.72 -6.76
C ALA A 213 7.47 12.75 -5.67
N THR A 214 6.21 13.00 -6.01
CA THR A 214 5.08 12.95 -5.05
C THR A 214 4.91 11.57 -4.40
N ALA A 215 5.10 10.48 -5.16
CA ALA A 215 5.08 9.10 -4.67
C ALA A 215 6.11 8.88 -3.57
N VAL A 216 7.33 9.36 -3.79
CA VAL A 216 8.43 9.29 -2.82
C VAL A 216 8.03 9.96 -1.50
N ILE A 217 7.39 11.13 -1.57
CA ILE A 217 6.95 11.87 -0.38
C ILE A 217 5.85 11.12 0.39
N ILE A 218 4.90 10.49 -0.31
CA ILE A 218 3.85 9.68 0.33
C ILE A 218 4.46 8.45 1.02
N VAL A 219 5.39 7.76 0.35
CA VAL A 219 6.11 6.63 0.95
C VAL A 219 6.92 7.07 2.18
N LEU A 220 7.58 8.23 2.11
CA LEU A 220 8.29 8.79 3.26
C LEU A 220 7.34 9.10 4.42
N ALA A 221 6.16 9.68 4.16
CA ALA A 221 5.15 9.91 5.18
C ALA A 221 4.69 8.60 5.84
N ALA A 222 4.42 7.57 5.04
CA ALA A 222 4.05 6.24 5.52
C ALA A 222 5.16 5.61 6.37
N PHE A 223 6.41 5.74 5.94
CA PHE A 223 7.57 5.28 6.68
C PHE A 223 7.68 5.98 8.05
N VAL A 224 7.48 7.29 8.10
CA VAL A 224 7.48 8.06 9.37
C VAL A 224 6.35 7.61 10.29
N LEU A 225 5.14 7.38 9.77
CA LEU A 225 4.02 6.87 10.58
C LEU A 225 4.36 5.51 11.19
N ARG A 226 5.02 4.62 10.44
CA ARG A 226 5.48 3.32 10.92
C ARG A 226 6.63 3.43 11.93
N PHE A 227 7.55 4.37 11.71
CA PHE A 227 8.65 4.67 12.63
C PHE A 227 8.15 4.97 14.03
N PHE A 228 7.19 5.87 14.16
CA PHE A 228 6.58 6.25 15.44
C PHE A 228 5.39 5.39 15.87
N ASP A 229 5.07 4.33 15.12
CA ASP A 229 3.89 3.47 15.31
C ASP A 229 2.57 4.24 15.50
N VAL A 230 2.41 5.35 14.78
CA VAL A 230 1.23 6.23 14.88
C VAL A 230 -0.02 5.42 14.50
N ARG A 231 -1.03 5.37 15.38
CA ARG A 231 -2.25 4.54 15.23
C ARG A 231 -1.94 3.05 14.99
N GLY A 232 -0.82 2.56 15.51
CA GLY A 232 -0.39 1.17 15.33
C GLY A 232 0.01 0.84 13.89
N ALA A 233 0.56 1.80 13.14
CA ALA A 233 0.94 1.63 11.75
C ALA A 233 1.86 0.42 11.53
N GLU A 234 2.87 0.22 12.37
CA GLU A 234 3.78 -0.93 12.26
C GLU A 234 3.24 -2.14 13.03
N SER A 235 2.78 -1.96 14.27
CA SER A 235 2.31 -3.07 15.12
C SER A 235 1.14 -3.84 14.52
N ARG A 236 0.22 -3.14 13.83
CA ARG A 236 -0.90 -3.75 13.10
C ARG A 236 -0.57 -4.09 11.64
N GLY A 237 0.62 -3.70 11.15
CA GLY A 237 1.08 -4.00 9.79
C GLY A 237 0.39 -3.20 8.70
N LEU A 238 -0.01 -1.97 8.99
CA LEU A 238 -0.60 -1.02 8.03
C LEU A 238 0.49 -0.24 7.27
N CYS A 239 0.06 0.67 6.40
CA CYS A 239 0.93 1.56 5.63
C CYS A 239 2.03 0.78 4.88
N ARG A 240 1.73 -0.46 4.46
CA ARG A 240 2.65 -1.27 3.66
C ARG A 240 2.73 -0.67 2.28
N THR A 241 3.93 -0.63 1.71
CA THR A 241 4.23 0.12 0.50
C THR A 241 4.69 -0.82 -0.60
N VAL A 242 4.07 -0.69 -1.77
CA VAL A 242 4.46 -1.37 -3.00
C VAL A 242 4.79 -0.30 -4.03
N TYR A 243 6.03 -0.29 -4.48
CA TYR A 243 6.44 0.53 -5.61
C TYR A 243 6.53 -0.35 -6.84
N VAL A 244 5.90 0.08 -7.92
CA VAL A 244 6.00 -0.56 -9.24
C VAL A 244 6.76 0.38 -10.16
N GLU A 245 7.91 -0.07 -10.66
CA GLU A 245 8.68 0.68 -11.62
C GLU A 245 7.95 0.77 -12.96
N SER A 246 8.09 1.91 -13.63
CA SER A 246 7.38 2.17 -14.89
C SER A 246 7.80 1.24 -16.00
N PHE A 247 6.85 0.94 -16.89
CA PHE A 247 7.06 0.05 -18.02
C PHE A 247 8.13 0.60 -18.98
N ALA A 248 8.22 1.93 -19.10
CA ALA A 248 9.24 2.61 -19.90
C ALA A 248 10.69 2.41 -19.39
N ARG A 249 10.89 1.86 -18.19
CA ARG A 249 12.22 1.63 -17.60
C ARG A 249 12.66 0.19 -17.84
N VAL A 250 13.30 -0.03 -18.99
CA VAL A 250 13.78 -1.35 -19.41
C VAL A 250 15.14 -1.69 -18.78
N LYS A 251 16.11 -0.78 -18.89
CA LYS A 251 17.52 -1.06 -18.51
C LYS A 251 17.95 -0.46 -17.17
N THR A 252 17.32 0.63 -16.75
CA THR A 252 17.72 1.37 -15.55
C THR A 252 16.51 1.84 -14.77
N LEU A 253 16.58 1.79 -13.44
CA LEU A 253 15.56 2.36 -12.57
C LEU A 253 15.43 3.88 -12.72
N SER A 254 14.21 4.36 -12.51
CA SER A 254 13.94 5.78 -12.35
C SER A 254 14.64 6.35 -11.11
N LEU A 255 14.78 7.68 -11.03
CA LEU A 255 15.34 8.32 -9.83
C LEU A 255 14.50 7.99 -8.57
N SER A 256 13.17 8.01 -8.69
CA SER A 256 12.26 7.56 -7.63
C SER A 256 12.54 6.10 -7.25
N GLY A 257 12.68 5.22 -8.24
CA GLY A 257 12.96 3.80 -8.03
C GLY A 257 14.28 3.57 -7.29
N LYS A 258 15.35 4.26 -7.68
CA LYS A 258 16.67 4.19 -7.01
C LYS A 258 16.60 4.63 -5.54
N LEU A 259 15.77 5.64 -5.24
CA LEU A 259 15.59 6.14 -3.87
C LEU A 259 14.73 5.18 -3.03
N LEU A 260 13.70 4.60 -3.63
CA LEU A 260 12.69 3.81 -2.92
C LEU A 260 13.06 2.34 -2.76
N VAL A 261 13.97 1.78 -3.56
CA VAL A 261 14.32 0.34 -3.56
C VAL A 261 14.70 -0.22 -2.18
N ARG A 262 15.26 0.60 -1.28
CA ARG A 262 15.60 0.20 0.09
C ARG A 262 14.54 0.56 1.14
N VAL A 263 13.58 1.42 0.80
CA VAL A 263 12.59 1.98 1.73
C VAL A 263 11.26 1.24 1.65
N VAL A 264 10.79 0.91 0.44
CA VAL A 264 9.48 0.28 0.25
C VAL A 264 9.47 -1.18 0.68
N ASP A 265 8.32 -1.71 1.10
CA ASP A 265 8.20 -3.12 1.50
C ASP A 265 8.40 -4.06 0.31
N ARG A 266 7.78 -3.77 -0.84
CA ARG A 266 8.01 -4.50 -2.09
C ARG A 266 8.34 -3.55 -3.24
N PHE A 267 9.30 -3.96 -4.05
CA PHE A 267 9.77 -3.22 -5.22
C PHE A 267 9.59 -4.10 -6.45
N LEU A 268 8.59 -3.80 -7.27
CA LEU A 268 8.26 -4.58 -8.46
C LEU A 268 8.85 -3.94 -9.71
N VAL A 269 9.45 -4.76 -10.57
CA VAL A 269 9.96 -4.37 -11.89
C VAL A 269 9.29 -5.19 -12.97
N GLN A 270 9.10 -4.59 -14.15
CA GLN A 270 8.41 -5.23 -15.27
C GLN A 270 9.36 -5.88 -16.29
N TRP A 271 10.67 -5.72 -16.09
CA TRP A 271 11.73 -6.20 -16.98
C TRP A 271 12.70 -7.10 -16.20
N ARG A 272 13.08 -8.25 -16.79
CA ARG A 272 13.93 -9.25 -16.11
C ARG A 272 15.32 -8.71 -15.84
N GLU A 273 15.79 -7.82 -16.69
CA GLU A 273 17.08 -7.13 -16.60
C GLU A 273 17.23 -6.30 -15.32
N LEU A 274 16.11 -5.92 -14.69
CA LEU A 274 16.08 -5.17 -13.45
C LEU A 274 15.85 -6.05 -12.21
N GLU A 275 15.68 -7.37 -12.40
CA GLU A 275 15.51 -8.31 -11.30
C GLU A 275 16.75 -8.29 -10.39
N GLY A 276 16.52 -8.32 -9.07
CA GLY A 276 17.60 -8.29 -8.09
C GLY A 276 18.31 -6.94 -7.96
N TYR A 277 17.91 -5.89 -8.69
CA TYR A 277 18.48 -4.55 -8.50
C TYR A 277 18.34 -4.11 -7.04
N GLY A 278 19.43 -3.57 -6.48
CA GLY A 278 19.50 -3.18 -5.07
C GLY A 278 19.35 -4.35 -4.08
N GLY A 279 19.45 -5.60 -4.55
CA GLY A 279 19.24 -6.82 -3.79
C GLY A 279 17.78 -7.11 -3.44
N ARG A 280 16.82 -6.38 -4.04
CA ARG A 280 15.41 -6.38 -3.61
C ARG A 280 14.37 -6.32 -4.72
N ALA A 281 14.73 -5.92 -5.94
CA ALA A 281 13.77 -5.78 -7.03
C ALA A 281 13.21 -7.15 -7.47
N GLU A 282 11.89 -7.28 -7.47
CA GLU A 282 11.15 -8.49 -7.82
C GLU A 282 10.58 -8.35 -9.24
N TYR A 283 10.91 -9.29 -10.14
CA TYR A 283 10.32 -9.30 -11.47
C TYR A 283 8.86 -9.76 -11.42
N GLY A 284 7.95 -8.87 -11.83
CA GLY A 284 6.50 -9.11 -11.84
C GLY A 284 5.91 -9.50 -13.19
N GLY A 285 6.70 -9.50 -14.27
CA GLY A 285 6.20 -9.66 -15.64
C GLY A 285 5.73 -8.34 -16.28
N ILE A 286 5.19 -8.43 -17.49
CA ILE A 286 4.55 -7.29 -18.15
C ILE A 286 3.18 -7.11 -17.50
N LEU A 287 3.06 -6.07 -16.69
CA LEU A 287 1.84 -5.82 -15.90
C LEU A 287 0.93 -4.77 -16.56
N VAL A 288 1.39 -4.14 -17.64
CA VAL A 288 0.65 -3.15 -18.43
C VAL A 288 0.38 -3.75 -19.81
N GLY A 289 -0.85 -4.15 -20.06
CA GLY A 289 -1.30 -4.77 -21.32
C GLY A 289 -2.81 -4.94 -21.40
#